data_AF-A0A534P061-F1
#
_entry.id   AF-A0A534P061-F1
#
_cell.length_a   1.000
_cell.length_b   1.000
_cell.length_c   1.000
_cell.angle_alpha   90.00
_cell.angle_beta   90.00
_cell.angle_gamma   90.00
#
_symmetry.space_group_name_H-M   'P 1'
#
loop_
_entity.id
_entity.type
_entity.pdbx_description
1 polymer ?
#
loop_
_entity_poly.entity_id
_entity_poly.type
_entity_poly.pdbx_seq_one_letter_code
_entity_poly.pdbx_strand_id
1 'polypeptide(L)'
;MILGLLARFTPVHVARTAEEREAIYRFRYSIYGRELRRSYAGVDHEKGRLAQPEDERPESRLYYTGSPRAVTGTLRARIWDRPPPEIVEELSLQRMPPVRIAYLERLMV
;
A
#
# COMPACT_ATOMS: atom_id res chain seq x y z
N MET A 1 -7.49 -4.92 -22.64
CA MET A 1 -6.09 -5.35 -22.88
C MET A 1 -5.09 -4.21 -23.13
N ILE A 2 -5.48 -3.03 -23.62
CA ILE A 2 -4.56 -1.86 -23.73
C ILE A 2 -4.14 -1.31 -22.36
N LEU A 3 -5.06 -1.22 -21.40
CA LEU A 3 -4.79 -0.79 -20.02
C LEU A 3 -3.70 -1.62 -19.33
N GLY A 4 -3.66 -2.94 -19.56
CA GLY A 4 -2.63 -3.82 -19.01
C GLY A 4 -1.25 -3.60 -19.64
N LEU A 5 -1.20 -3.19 -20.91
CA LEU A 5 0.05 -2.83 -21.59
C LEU A 5 0.58 -1.46 -21.09
N LEU A 6 -0.32 -0.49 -20.89
CA LEU A 6 0.01 0.83 -20.37
C LEU A 6 0.43 0.81 -18.89
N ALA A 7 -0.17 -0.05 -18.07
CA ALA A 7 0.24 -0.25 -16.69
C ALA A 7 1.71 -0.68 -16.55
N ARG A 8 2.29 -1.32 -17.58
CA ARG A 8 3.72 -1.68 -17.61
C ARG A 8 4.65 -0.48 -17.81
N PHE A 9 4.14 0.65 -18.27
CA PHE A 9 4.91 1.87 -18.56
C PHE A 9 4.58 3.03 -17.62
N THR A 10 3.65 2.88 -16.69
CA THR A 10 3.34 3.96 -15.75
C THR A 10 4.52 4.17 -14.81
N PRO A 11 5.15 5.36 -14.81
CA PRO A 11 6.26 5.63 -13.91
C PRO A 11 5.79 5.55 -12.46
N VAL A 12 6.62 4.91 -11.64
CA VAL A 12 6.44 4.86 -10.18
C VAL A 12 7.35 5.91 -9.57
N HIS A 13 6.75 6.82 -8.80
CA HIS A 13 7.44 7.91 -8.12
C HIS A 13 7.58 7.59 -6.63
N VAL A 14 8.64 8.09 -6.01
CA VAL A 14 8.81 8.08 -4.55
C VAL A 14 8.41 9.44 -4.03
N ALA A 15 7.46 9.51 -3.09
CA ALA A 15 7.07 10.76 -2.47
C ALA A 15 8.20 11.26 -1.54
N ARG A 16 8.68 12.47 -1.79
CA ARG A 16 9.75 13.15 -1.07
C ARG A 16 9.30 14.46 -0.45
N THR A 17 8.24 15.08 -0.97
CA THR A 17 7.72 16.34 -0.46
C THR A 17 6.45 16.15 0.36
N ALA A 18 6.11 17.14 1.19
CA ALA A 18 4.85 17.15 1.95
C ALA A 18 3.62 17.15 1.01
N GLU A 19 3.69 17.82 -0.13
CA GLU A 19 2.63 17.85 -1.15
C GLU A 19 2.37 16.47 -1.73
N GLU A 20 3.42 15.74 -2.09
CA GLU A 20 3.32 14.37 -2.62
C GLU A 20 2.72 13.41 -1.59
N ARG A 21 3.14 13.54 -0.33
CA ARG A 21 2.60 12.72 0.78
C ARG A 21 1.12 13.02 1.02
N GLU A 22 0.74 14.30 1.05
CA GLU A 22 -0.65 14.71 1.22
C GLU A 22 -1.54 14.22 0.07
N ALA A 23 -1.06 14.26 -1.17
CA ALA A 23 -1.76 13.70 -2.32
C ALA A 23 -2.02 12.19 -2.15
N ILE A 24 -1.03 11.44 -1.67
CA ILE A 24 -1.18 10.01 -1.34
C ILE A 24 -2.23 9.81 -0.24
N TYR A 25 -2.21 10.62 0.82
CA TYR A 25 -3.16 10.48 1.93
C TYR A 25 -4.60 10.75 1.49
N ARG A 26 -4.83 11.74 0.64
CA ARG A 26 -6.14 12.02 0.03
C ARG A 26 -6.58 10.89 -0.89
N PHE A 27 -5.67 10.35 -1.70
CA PHE A 27 -5.97 9.19 -2.55
C PHE A 27 -6.39 7.97 -1.72
N ARG A 28 -5.61 7.62 -0.68
CA ARG A 28 -5.93 6.53 0.24
C ARG A 28 -7.29 6.73 0.91
N TYR A 29 -7.62 7.95 1.33
CA TYR A 29 -8.93 8.25 1.89
C TYR A 29 -10.06 8.03 0.87
N SER A 30 -9.86 8.49 -0.36
CA SER A 30 -10.87 8.35 -1.41
C SER A 30 -11.27 6.88 -1.66
N ILE A 31 -10.31 5.97 -1.52
CA ILE A 31 -10.52 4.52 -1.63
C ILE A 31 -10.99 3.93 -0.29
N TYR A 32 -10.16 3.99 0.75
CA TYR A 32 -10.44 3.28 2.00
C TYR A 32 -11.52 3.94 2.84
N GLY A 33 -11.47 5.26 3.02
CA GLY A 33 -12.43 5.99 3.86
C GLY A 33 -13.79 6.20 3.19
N ARG A 34 -13.80 6.47 1.88
CA ARG A 34 -15.02 6.84 1.15
C ARG A 34 -15.63 5.67 0.36
N GLU A 35 -14.87 5.05 -0.55
CA GLU A 35 -15.41 3.99 -1.41
C GLU A 35 -15.65 2.69 -0.63
N LEU A 36 -14.62 2.20 0.07
CA LEU A 36 -14.68 0.94 0.82
C LEU A 36 -15.23 1.09 2.25
N ARG A 37 -15.43 2.32 2.72
CA ARG A 37 -15.95 2.66 4.06
C ARG A 37 -15.25 1.90 5.20
N ARG A 38 -13.93 1.77 5.11
CA ARG A 38 -13.08 1.12 6.11
C ARG A 38 -12.77 2.08 7.25
N SER A 39 -12.92 1.60 8.48
CA SER A 39 -12.51 2.32 9.69
C SER A 39 -11.08 1.95 10.06
N TYR A 40 -10.09 2.55 9.39
CA TYR A 40 -8.68 2.42 9.79
C TYR A 40 -8.29 3.51 10.78
N ALA A 41 -7.38 3.17 11.69
CA ALA A 41 -6.64 4.17 12.44
C ALA A 41 -5.94 5.12 11.47
N GLY A 42 -6.21 6.43 11.59
CA GLY A 42 -5.66 7.48 10.71
C GLY A 42 -6.61 8.00 9.64
N VAL A 43 -7.85 7.48 9.52
CA VAL A 43 -8.88 8.08 8.67
C VAL A 43 -9.36 9.38 9.31
N ASP A 44 -9.20 10.49 8.60
CA ASP A 44 -9.69 11.82 8.99
C ASP A 44 -10.72 12.27 7.94
N HIS A 45 -12.00 12.15 8.32
CA HIS A 45 -13.13 12.52 7.45
C HIS A 45 -13.25 14.03 7.25
N GLU A 46 -12.83 14.84 8.22
CA GLU A 46 -12.89 16.30 8.16
C GLU A 46 -11.89 16.81 7.13
N LYS A 47 -10.65 16.30 7.16
CA LYS A 47 -9.58 16.69 6.23
C LYS A 47 -9.59 15.89 4.94
N GLY A 48 -10.38 14.83 4.86
CA GLY A 48 -10.48 13.95 3.70
C GLY A 48 -9.17 13.23 3.38
N ARG A 49 -8.47 12.74 4.42
CA ARG A 49 -7.17 12.08 4.28
C ARG A 49 -7.04 10.85 5.17
N LEU A 50 -6.17 9.93 4.75
CA LEU A 50 -5.78 8.74 5.52
C LEU A 50 -4.26 8.72 5.61
N ALA A 51 -3.75 9.03 6.80
CA ALA A 51 -2.33 9.01 7.13
C ALA A 51 -2.14 8.20 8.41
N GLN A 52 -1.08 7.40 8.48
CA GLN A 52 -0.82 6.54 9.63
C GLN A 52 0.59 6.80 10.19
N PRO A 53 0.84 6.54 11.48
CA PRO A 53 2.18 6.69 12.06
C PRO A 53 3.26 5.89 11.31
N GLU A 54 2.90 4.75 10.71
CA GLU A 54 3.81 3.93 9.90
C GLU A 54 4.31 4.63 8.63
N ASP A 55 3.62 5.68 8.16
CA ASP A 55 4.06 6.48 7.00
C ASP A 55 5.30 7.33 7.33
N GLU A 56 5.51 7.67 8.61
CA GLU A 56 6.59 8.56 9.08
C GLU A 56 7.84 7.80 9.56
N ARG A 57 7.81 6.45 9.54
CA ARG A 57 8.96 5.66 10.00
C ARG A 57 10.16 5.82 9.06
N PRO A 58 11.42 5.79 9.55
CA PRO A 58 12.62 5.95 8.73
C PRO A 58 12.74 4.94 7.58
N GLU A 59 12.32 3.69 7.80
CA GLU A 59 12.28 2.61 6.82
C GLU A 59 11.12 2.74 5.82
N SER A 60 10.16 3.63 6.08
CA SER A 60 8.95 3.77 5.30
C SER A 60 9.21 4.54 4.00
N ARG A 61 8.73 4.00 2.89
CA ARG A 61 8.76 4.63 1.58
C ARG A 61 7.36 4.61 1.00
N LEU A 62 6.90 5.79 0.59
CA LEU A 62 5.62 5.97 -0.08
C LEU A 62 5.86 6.12 -1.57
N TYR A 63 5.21 5.26 -2.34
CA TYR A 63 5.24 5.26 -3.78
C TYR A 63 3.89 5.66 -4.35
N TYR A 64 3.90 6.27 -5.52
CA TYR A 64 2.68 6.62 -6.25
C TYR A 64 2.87 6.57 -7.76
N THR A 65 1.75 6.45 -8.48
CA THR A 65 1.68 6.61 -9.94
C THR A 65 0.83 7.83 -10.30
N GLY A 66 1.11 8.45 -11.46
CA GLY A 66 0.42 9.66 -11.92
C GLY A 66 1.16 10.93 -11.48
N SER A 67 0.45 11.91 -10.93
CA SER A 67 1.03 13.17 -10.44
C SER A 67 0.47 13.54 -9.06
N PRO A 68 1.08 14.47 -8.32
CA PRO A 68 0.53 14.93 -7.03
C PRO A 68 -0.89 15.52 -7.14
N ARG A 69 -1.26 16.04 -8.31
CA ARG A 69 -2.61 16.54 -8.58
C ARG A 69 -3.61 15.43 -8.94
N ALA A 70 -3.12 14.27 -9.39
CA ALA A 70 -3.91 13.15 -9.89
C ALA A 70 -3.18 11.82 -9.63
N VAL A 71 -3.16 11.38 -8.38
CA VAL A 71 -2.63 10.07 -7.99
C VAL A 71 -3.57 8.99 -8.50
N THR A 72 -3.01 7.97 -9.15
CA THR A 72 -3.77 6.84 -9.72
C THR A 72 -3.56 5.53 -8.97
N GLY A 73 -2.55 5.49 -8.10
CA GLY A 73 -2.18 4.33 -7.31
C GLY A 73 -1.14 4.71 -6.26
N THR A 74 -1.07 3.93 -5.18
CA THR A 74 -0.06 4.12 -4.13
C THR A 74 0.33 2.80 -3.47
N LEU A 75 1.56 2.74 -2.99
CA LEU A 75 2.11 1.64 -2.20
C LEU A 75 2.92 2.22 -1.04
N ARG A 76 2.82 1.61 0.15
CA ARG A 76 3.80 1.79 1.21
C ARG A 76 4.69 0.56 1.26
N ALA A 77 6.00 0.76 1.27
CA ALA A 77 6.96 -0.29 1.60
C ALA A 77 7.75 0.11 2.84
N ARG A 78 8.09 -0.88 3.68
CA ARG A 78 9.14 -0.73 4.69
C ARG A 78 10.39 -1.41 4.15
N ILE A 79 11.49 -0.67 4.05
CA ILE A 79 12.73 -1.12 3.40
C ILE A 79 13.88 -0.97 4.39
N TRP A 80 14.60 -2.07 4.61
CA TRP A 80 15.77 -2.14 5.45
C TRP A 80 16.94 -2.75 4.67
N ASP A 81 18.15 -2.23 4.86
CA ASP A 81 19.37 -2.90 4.38
C ASP A 81 19.65 -4.17 5.19
N ARG A 82 19.40 -4.09 6.51
CA ARG A 82 19.38 -5.23 7.43
C ARG A 82 18.16 -5.08 8.36
N PRO A 83 17.11 -5.91 8.19
CA PRO A 83 15.92 -5.81 9.02
C PRO A 83 16.24 -6.18 10.49
N PRO A 84 15.56 -5.54 11.47
CA PRO A 84 15.67 -5.93 12.87
C PRO A 84 15.26 -7.40 13.08
N PRO A 85 15.91 -8.14 14.01
CA PRO A 85 15.61 -9.55 14.27
C PRO A 85 14.13 -9.81 14.53
N GLU A 86 13.45 -8.93 15.25
CA GLU A 86 12.03 -9.02 15.56
C GLU A 86 11.14 -8.96 14.29
N ILE A 87 11.52 -8.18 13.28
CA ILE A 87 10.80 -8.11 12.00
C ILE A 87 11.05 -9.38 11.18
N VAL A 88 12.28 -9.89 11.18
CA VAL A 88 12.62 -11.17 10.52
C VAL A 88 11.82 -12.30 11.14
N GLU A 89 11.75 -12.31 12.46
CA GLU A 89 11.02 -13.31 13.22
C GLU A 89 9.50 -13.22 13.00
N GLU A 90 8.92 -12.01 13.05
CA GLU A 90 7.48 -11.76 12.84
C GLU A 90 7.03 -12.20 11.44
N LEU A 91 7.83 -11.91 10.41
CA LEU A 91 7.49 -12.16 9.02
C LEU A 91 8.04 -13.50 8.49
N SER A 92 8.60 -14.35 9.36
CA SER A 92 9.21 -15.62 8.95
C SER A 92 8.15 -16.65 8.56
N LEU A 93 8.17 -17.06 7.29
CA LEU A 93 7.35 -18.17 6.80
C LEU A 93 7.70 -19.51 7.45
N GLN A 94 8.90 -19.66 8.04
CA GLN A 94 9.27 -20.88 8.78
C GLN A 94 8.46 -21.04 10.08
N ARG A 95 7.91 -19.96 10.60
CA ARG A 95 7.06 -19.97 11.80
C ARG A 95 5.57 -20.06 11.49
N MET A 96 5.18 -20.08 10.20
CA MET A 96 3.79 -20.25 9.85
C MET A 96 3.32 -21.63 10.31
N PRO A 97 2.21 -21.73 11.05
CA PRO A 97 1.65 -23.03 11.42
C PRO A 97 1.32 -23.82 10.15
N PRO A 98 1.28 -25.16 10.20
CA PRO A 98 0.86 -25.97 9.07
C PRO A 98 -0.51 -25.51 8.56
N VAL A 99 -0.55 -25.00 7.34
CA VAL A 99 -1.79 -24.59 6.68
C VAL A 99 -2.26 -25.72 5.76
N ARG A 100 -3.55 -26.05 5.82
CA ARG A 100 -4.14 -26.94 4.82
C ARG A 100 -4.30 -26.14 3.53
N ILE A 101 -3.59 -26.56 2.50
CA ILE A 101 -3.74 -26.01 1.15
C ILE A 101 -4.74 -26.89 0.42
N ALA A 102 -5.92 -26.34 0.11
CA ALA A 102 -6.84 -26.97 -0.83
C ALA A 102 -6.53 -26.41 -2.22
N TYR A 103 -6.13 -27.31 -3.13
CA TYR A 103 -5.87 -26.99 -4.53
C TYR A 103 -6.93 -27.67 -5.39
N LEU A 104 -7.84 -26.88 -5.96
CA LEU A 104 -8.88 -27.34 -6.88
C LEU A 104 -8.51 -26.86 -8.28
N GLU A 105 -8.13 -27.80 -9.14
CA GLU A 105 -7.69 -27.48 -10.50
C GLU A 105 -8.86 -27.20 -11.46
N ARG A 106 -9.92 -28.03 -11.41
CA ARG A 106 -11.10 -27.88 -12.28
C ARG A 106 -12.36 -28.32 -11.54
N LEU A 107 -13.37 -27.45 -11.59
CA LEU A 107 -14.77 -27.79 -11.36
C LEU A 107 -15.44 -27.81 -12.73
N MET A 108 -15.88 -28.98 -13.18
CA MET A 108 -16.73 -29.09 -14.37
C MET A 108 -18.18 -29.21 -13.91
N VAL A 109 -19.04 -28.32 -14.40
CA VAL A 109 -20.51 -28.36 -14.26
C VAL A 109 -21.13 -28.28 -15.64
#